data_AF-A0A966EJT3-F1
#
_entry.id   AF-A0A966EJT3-F1
#
_cell.length_a   1.000
_cell.length_b   1.000
_cell.length_c   1.000
_cell.angle_alpha   90.00
_cell.angle_beta   90.00
_cell.angle_gamma   90.00
#
_symmetry.space_group_name_H-M   'P 1'
#
loop_
_entity.id
_entity.type
_entity.pdbx_description
1 polymer ?
#
loop_
_entity_poly.entity_id
_entity_poly.type
_entity_poly.pdbx_seq_one_letter_code
_entity_poly.pdbx_strand_id
1 'polypeptide(L)' 'NTRKLLEVCSERQVTAHHIENEDQLEAAWFTGVEHVGITAGTSTPHEVVDAVHVRITELSR' A
#
# COMPACT_ATOMS: atom_id res chain seq x y z
N ASN A 1 14.29 -0.84 -5.77
CA ASN A 1 14.02 -0.43 -4.37
C ASN A 1 12.75 -1.08 -3.83
N THR A 2 11.62 -0.97 -4.52
CA THR A 2 10.30 -1.45 -4.04
C THR A 2 10.24 -2.95 -3.70
N ARG A 3 10.96 -3.81 -4.46
CA ARG A 3 11.11 -5.24 -4.12
C ARG A 3 11.81 -5.48 -2.78
N LYS A 4 12.75 -4.61 -2.38
CA LYS A 4 13.45 -4.70 -1.09
C LYS A 4 12.51 -4.38 0.07
N LEU A 5 11.56 -3.46 -0.13
CA LEU A 5 10.54 -3.12 0.86
C LEU A 5 9.60 -4.30 1.11
N LEU A 6 9.13 -4.97 0.05
CA LEU A 6 8.33 -6.19 0.18
C LEU A 6 9.06 -7.30 0.94
N GLU A 7 10.35 -7.49 0.65
CA GLU A 7 11.20 -8.48 1.35
C GLU A 7 11.23 -8.19 2.85
N VAL A 8 11.46 -6.94 3.25
CA VAL A 8 11.48 -6.52 4.67
C VAL A 8 10.12 -6.72 5.36
N CYS A 9 9.01 -6.44 4.68
CA CYS A 9 7.66 -6.70 5.22
C CYS A 9 7.43 -8.20 5.44
N SER A 10 7.83 -9.02 4.45
CA SER A 10 7.73 -10.48 4.54
C SER A 10 8.56 -11.04 5.69
N GLU A 11 9.79 -10.56 5.89
CA GLU A 11 10.65 -10.95 7.02
C GLU A 11 10.02 -10.65 8.38
N ARG A 12 9.18 -9.60 8.45
CA ARG A 12 8.48 -9.17 9.66
C ARG A 12 7.08 -9.79 9.80
N GLN A 13 6.71 -10.71 8.91
CA GLN A 13 5.38 -11.32 8.85
C GLN A 13 4.24 -10.28 8.72
N VAL A 14 4.54 -9.14 8.08
CA VAL A 14 3.55 -8.10 7.79
C VAL A 14 3.05 -8.33 6.37
N THR A 15 1.73 -8.46 6.21
CA THR A 15 1.10 -8.52 4.90
C THR A 15 1.39 -7.23 4.14
N ALA A 16 2.01 -7.36 2.96
CA ALA A 16 2.33 -6.22 2.12
C ALA A 16 1.99 -6.54 0.66
N HIS A 17 1.37 -5.56 0.00
CA HIS A 17 0.98 -5.63 -1.40
C HIS A 17 1.77 -4.61 -2.18
N HIS A 18 2.32 -5.03 -3.33
CA HIS A 18 2.96 -4.12 -4.26
C HIS A 18 1.97 -3.70 -5.33
N ILE A 19 1.78 -2.39 -5.45
CA ILE A 19 0.92 -1.76 -6.46
C ILE A 19 1.68 -0.65 -7.16
N GLU A 20 1.29 -0.34 -8.38
CA GLU A 20 1.84 0.77 -9.18
C GLU A 20 0.92 2.00 -9.17
N ASN A 21 -0.38 1.80 -8.90
CA ASN A 21 -1.41 2.84 -8.83
C ASN A 21 -2.59 2.40 -7.95
N GLU A 22 -3.52 3.32 -7.70
CA GLU A 22 -4.69 3.15 -6.85
C GLU A 22 -5.73 2.16 -7.39
N ASP A 23 -5.77 1.92 -8.70
CA ASP A 23 -6.73 0.99 -9.34
C ASP A 23 -6.43 -0.47 -8.99
N GLN A 24 -5.21 -0.77 -8.55
CA GLN A 24 -4.78 -2.11 -8.13
C GLN A 24 -5.17 -2.41 -6.67
N LEU A 25 -5.75 -1.46 -5.93
CA LEU A 25 -6.20 -1.69 -4.57
C LEU A 25 -7.46 -2.56 -4.53
N GLU A 26 -7.43 -3.64 -3.75
CA GLU A 26 -8.60 -4.50 -3.53
C GLU A 26 -9.23 -4.22 -2.16
N ALA A 27 -10.55 -4.01 -2.14
CA ALA A 27 -11.31 -3.75 -0.90
C ALA A 27 -11.13 -4.86 0.16
N ALA A 28 -10.94 -6.11 -0.29
CA ALA A 28 -10.73 -7.26 0.58
C ALA A 28 -9.48 -7.11 1.47
N TRP A 29 -8.45 -6.37 1.04
CA TRP A 29 -7.23 -6.16 1.82
C TRP A 29 -7.45 -5.37 3.11
N PHE A 30 -8.55 -4.61 3.19
CA PHE A 30 -8.85 -3.73 4.33
C PHE A 30 -9.84 -4.35 5.32
N THR A 31 -10.38 -5.54 5.04
CA THR A 31 -11.40 -6.15 5.90
C THR A 31 -10.78 -6.57 7.24
N GLY A 32 -11.28 -5.98 8.34
CA GLY A 32 -10.78 -6.27 9.69
C GLY A 32 -9.38 -5.71 9.98
N VAL A 33 -8.86 -4.81 9.13
CA VAL A 33 -7.57 -4.14 9.33
C VAL A 33 -7.80 -2.80 10.00
N GLU A 34 -7.17 -2.59 11.16
CA GLU A 34 -7.27 -1.33 11.91
C GLU A 34 -6.23 -0.29 11.46
N HIS A 35 -5.05 -0.75 11.02
CA HIS A 35 -3.92 0.11 10.67
C HIS A 35 -3.32 -0.29 9.32
N VAL A 36 -3.21 0.68 8.41
CA VAL A 36 -2.61 0.52 7.08
C VAL A 36 -1.41 1.45 6.96
N GLY A 37 -0.26 0.90 6.56
CA GLY A 37 0.94 1.68 6.25
C GLY A 37 1.12 1.83 4.74
N ILE A 38 1.48 3.02 4.28
CA ILE A 38 1.82 3.30 2.88
C ILE A 38 3.31 3.61 2.81
N THR A 39 4.02 2.97 1.89
CA THR A 39 5.43 3.26 1.61
C THR A 39 5.66 3.24 0.11
N ALA A 40 6.65 4.01 -0.35
CA ALA A 40 6.94 4.16 -1.77
C ALA A 40 8.44 4.18 -2.01
N GLY A 41 8.85 3.74 -3.20
CA GLY A 41 10.23 3.87 -3.63
C GLY A 41 10.60 5.34 -3.86
N THR A 42 11.89 5.65 -3.83
CA THR A 42 12.43 7.00 -4.08
C THR A 42 12.10 7.57 -5.46
N SER A 43 11.69 6.72 -6.41
CA SER A 43 11.30 7.09 -7.78
C SER A 43 9.79 7.26 -7.96
N THR A 44 8.99 7.05 -6.92
CA THR A 44 7.54 7.17 -6.99
C THR A 44 7.13 8.62 -6.69
N PRO A 45 6.42 9.31 -7.61
CA PRO A 45 5.93 10.66 -7.37
C PRO A 45 4.96 10.74 -6.18
N HIS A 46 4.92 11.88 -5.50
CA HIS A 46 4.04 12.09 -4.35
C HIS A 46 2.55 11.95 -4.72
N GLU A 47 2.19 12.43 -5.91
CA GLU A 47 0.83 12.37 -6.47
C GLU A 47 0.27 10.93 -6.51
N VAL A 48 1.13 9.94 -6.79
CA VAL A 48 0.74 8.52 -6.79
C VAL A 48 0.46 8.04 -5.36
N VAL A 49 1.27 8.47 -4.40
CA VAL A 49 1.08 8.13 -2.98
C VAL A 49 -0.22 8.76 -2.46
N ASP A 50 -0.49 10.00 -2.84
CA ASP A 50 -1.71 10.72 -2.47
C ASP A 50 -2.96 10.06 -3.05
N ALA A 51 -2.94 9.67 -4.33
CA ALA A 51 -4.04 8.97 -4.98
C ALA A 51 -4.34 7.63 -4.28
N VAL A 52 -3.30 6.86 -3.94
CA VAL A 52 -3.43 5.62 -3.15
C VAL A 52 -4.03 5.89 -1.77
N HIS A 53 -3.57 6.93 -1.07
CA HIS A 53 -4.09 7.28 0.24
C HIS A 53 -5.58 7.67 0.22
N VAL A 54 -5.98 8.49 -0.76
CA VAL A 54 -7.40 8.85 -0.98
C VAL A 54 -8.22 7.58 -1.23
N ARG A 55 -7.76 6.71 -2.13
CA ARG A 55 -8.48 5.48 -2.48
C ARG A 55 -8.62 4.52 -1.30
N ILE A 56 -7.59 4.36 -0.48
CA ILE A 56 -7.67 3.56 0.76
C ILE A 56 -8.77 4.11 1.67
N THR A 57 -8.83 5.43 1.84
CA THR A 57 -9.84 6.10 2.70
C THR A 57 -11.27 5.90 2.19
N GLU A 58 -11.47 5.73 0.88
CA GLU A 58 -12.77 5.40 0.31
C GLU A 58 -13.16 3.94 0.53
N LEU A 59 -12.19 3.03 0.44
CA LEU A 59 -12.38 1.58 0.58
C LEU A 59 -12.51 1.12 2.04
N SER A 60 -12.00 1.91 2.99
CA SER A 60 -11.99 1.61 4.42
C SER A 60 -13.15 2.22 5.21
N ARG A 61 -14.10 2.87 4.54
CA ARG A 61 -15.37 3.34 5.12
C ARG A 61 -16.40 2.23 5.22
#